data_AF-A0A1D2AH08-F1
#
_entry.id   AF-A0A1D2AH08-F1
#
_cell.length_a   1.000
_cell.length_b   1.000
_cell.length_c   1.000
_cell.angle_alpha   90.00
_cell.angle_beta   90.00
_cell.angle_gamma   90.00
#
_symmetry.space_group_name_H-M   'P 1'
#
loop_
_entity.id
_entity.type
_entity.pdbx_description
1 polymer ?
#
loop_
_entity_poly.entity_id
_entity_poly.type
_entity_poly.pdbx_seq_one_letter_code
_entity_poly.pdbx_strand_id
1 'polypeptide(L)'
;LTLNHKTTFETYCCLYFDCSQRWPWQGPHLVDMAGLQKVRPYQLQLFFSNKYAYAQIWKVSGDKHTVAAAASTIEKGLQEGLESTSDKGACARVAQTLAERAQAAGIDTVSWQRKPRQRFHGKVAALVTGLKEAGIKMM
;
A
#
# COMPACT_ATOMS: atom_id res chain seq x y z
N LEU A 1 12.90 49.04 5.91
CA LEU A 1 12.05 47.88 6.29
C LEU A 1 10.88 47.81 5.30
N THR A 2 10.94 46.80 4.43
CA THR A 2 9.86 46.16 3.67
C THR A 2 8.75 47.04 3.04
N LEU A 3 8.91 47.35 1.75
CA LEU A 3 7.78 47.58 0.85
C LEU A 3 7.69 46.42 -0.14
N ASN A 4 6.55 45.74 -0.10
CA ASN A 4 6.06 44.81 -1.11
C ASN A 4 6.00 45.51 -2.47
N HIS A 5 6.39 44.83 -3.54
CA HIS A 5 5.70 44.94 -4.82
C HIS A 5 5.84 43.62 -5.58
N LYS A 6 4.71 42.91 -5.68
CA LYS A 6 4.46 41.91 -6.72
C LYS A 6 4.48 42.61 -8.09
N THR A 7 4.55 41.78 -9.13
CA THR A 7 4.34 42.04 -10.57
C THR A 7 5.54 42.59 -11.34
N THR A 8 6.25 41.68 -12.02
CA THR A 8 6.58 41.73 -13.46
C THR A 8 7.45 40.52 -13.81
N PHE A 9 6.85 39.37 -14.15
CA PHE A 9 7.53 38.30 -14.89
C PHE A 9 6.52 37.59 -15.80
N GLU A 10 5.89 38.37 -16.66
CA GLU A 10 5.18 37.90 -17.86
C GLU A 10 5.53 38.84 -19.01
N THR A 11 6.73 38.67 -19.56
CA THR A 11 7.06 39.01 -20.95
C THR A 11 8.40 38.35 -21.25
N TYR A 12 8.54 37.76 -22.44
CA TYR A 12 9.64 36.90 -22.90
C TYR A 12 9.45 35.39 -22.72
N CYS A 13 8.30 34.91 -23.19
CA CYS A 13 8.26 33.68 -23.97
C CYS A 13 8.43 34.08 -25.44
N CYS A 14 9.51 33.62 -26.08
CA CYS A 14 9.66 33.34 -27.53
C CYS A 14 11.14 33.42 -27.92
N LEU A 15 11.60 32.43 -28.67
CA LEU A 15 12.91 32.34 -29.31
C LEU A 15 14.06 31.81 -28.44
N TYR A 16 13.97 30.54 -28.03
CA TYR A 16 14.92 29.57 -28.57
C TYR A 16 14.41 28.15 -28.35
N PHE A 17 14.59 27.35 -29.39
CA PHE A 17 14.27 25.93 -29.50
C PHE A 17 14.85 25.13 -28.32
N ASP A 18 14.02 24.47 -27.50
CA ASP A 18 14.50 23.30 -26.74
C ASP A 18 13.37 22.33 -26.31
N CYS A 19 13.33 21.19 -26.98
CA CYS A 19 13.20 19.83 -26.41
C CYS A 19 12.33 19.59 -25.15
N SER A 20 11.11 20.12 -25.03
CA SER A 20 10.22 19.84 -23.87
C SER A 20 9.03 18.89 -24.13
N GLN A 21 8.92 18.31 -25.33
CA GLN A 21 7.78 17.45 -25.71
C GLN A 21 8.07 15.93 -25.71
N ARG A 22 9.01 15.47 -24.88
CA ARG A 22 9.27 14.04 -24.68
C ARG A 22 9.21 13.70 -23.18
N TRP A 23 8.00 13.79 -22.63
CA TRP A 23 7.64 13.43 -21.26
C TRP A 23 8.45 14.18 -20.19
N PRO A 24 7.86 15.11 -19.42
CA PRO A 24 8.49 15.47 -18.16
C PRO A 24 8.58 14.17 -17.35
N TRP A 25 9.80 13.75 -17.06
CA TRP A 25 10.09 12.80 -16.00
C TRP A 25 9.57 13.47 -14.72
N GLN A 26 8.31 13.22 -14.42
CA GLN A 26 7.65 13.61 -13.19
C GLN A 26 8.32 12.78 -12.08
N GLY A 27 9.46 13.27 -11.60
CA GLY A 27 9.95 12.93 -10.26
C GLY A 27 8.80 13.12 -9.25
N PRO A 28 8.81 12.39 -8.13
CA PRO A 28 7.62 12.14 -7.30
C PRO A 28 6.89 13.44 -7.04
N HIS A 29 5.78 13.63 -7.77
CA HIS A 29 4.95 14.80 -7.61
C HIS A 29 4.42 14.75 -6.19
N LEU A 30 4.87 15.73 -5.43
CA LEU A 30 4.30 16.32 -4.23
C LEU A 30 2.76 16.19 -4.23
N VAL A 31 2.26 15.03 -3.82
CA VAL A 31 0.83 14.78 -3.59
C VAL A 31 0.48 15.17 -2.16
N ASP A 32 0.78 16.43 -1.83
CA ASP A 32 0.25 17.13 -0.66
C ASP A 32 -0.49 18.37 -1.16
N MET A 33 -1.52 18.17 -1.98
CA MET A 33 -2.57 19.17 -2.16
C MET A 33 -3.78 18.76 -1.33
N ALA A 34 -3.93 19.49 -0.23
CA ALA A 34 -4.93 19.32 0.80
C ALA A 34 -6.36 19.36 0.23
N GLY A 35 -6.97 18.19 0.19
CA GLY A 35 -8.41 17.98 0.24
C GLY A 35 -8.71 16.86 1.24
N LEU A 36 -8.56 17.15 2.54
CA LEU A 36 -8.91 16.29 3.69
C LEU A 36 -8.86 14.77 3.42
N GLN A 37 -7.73 14.27 2.92
CA GLN A 37 -7.55 12.84 2.81
C GLN A 37 -7.13 12.36 4.20
N LYS A 38 -8.09 11.81 4.96
CA LYS A 38 -7.84 11.10 6.22
C LYS A 38 -6.60 10.22 6.01
N VAL A 39 -5.46 10.63 6.57
CA VAL A 39 -4.19 9.92 6.37
C VAL A 39 -4.45 8.49 6.80
N ARG A 40 -4.34 7.55 5.86
CA ARG A 40 -4.50 6.11 6.14
C ARG A 40 -3.10 5.60 6.44
N PRO A 41 -2.65 5.64 7.71
CA PRO A 41 -1.25 5.37 8.04
C PRO A 41 -0.85 3.95 7.68
N TYR A 42 -1.79 3.01 7.64
CA TYR A 42 -1.53 1.61 7.32
C TYR A 42 -2.37 1.15 6.13
N GLN A 43 -1.71 0.57 5.14
CA GLN A 43 -2.31 0.02 3.92
C GLN A 43 -2.00 -1.47 3.80
N LEU A 44 -3.03 -2.28 3.56
CA LEU A 44 -2.86 -3.71 3.29
C LEU A 44 -2.65 -3.96 1.80
N GLN A 45 -1.50 -4.51 1.45
CA GLN A 45 -1.20 -5.00 0.10
C GLN A 45 -1.25 -6.52 0.07
N LEU A 46 -2.09 -7.05 -0.81
CA LEU A 46 -2.17 -8.48 -1.10
C LEU A 46 -1.62 -8.72 -2.50
N PHE A 47 -0.74 -9.71 -2.61
CA PHE A 47 -0.21 -10.19 -3.88
C PHE A 47 -0.35 -11.70 -3.95
N PHE A 48 -0.93 -12.19 -5.04
CA PHE A 48 -1.11 -13.60 -5.31
C PHE A 48 -0.35 -13.95 -6.58
N SER A 49 0.61 -14.85 -6.43
CA SER A 49 1.22 -15.55 -7.56
C SER A 49 0.45 -16.86 -7.81
N ASN A 50 0.82 -17.59 -8.86
CA ASN A 50 0.20 -18.87 -9.15
C ASN A 50 0.41 -19.88 -8.00
N LYS A 51 1.58 -19.82 -7.35
CA LYS A 51 1.98 -20.75 -6.29
C LYS A 51 1.96 -20.18 -4.88
N TYR A 52 2.02 -18.86 -4.71
CA TYR A 52 2.25 -18.26 -3.39
C TYR A 52 1.30 -17.11 -3.11
N ALA A 53 1.01 -16.90 -1.83
CA ALA A 53 0.27 -15.76 -1.33
C ALA A 53 1.17 -14.90 -0.43
N TYR A 54 1.08 -13.58 -0.63
CA TYR A 54 1.82 -12.59 0.13
C TYR A 54 0.86 -11.55 0.66
N ALA A 55 1.02 -11.22 1.94
CA ALA A 55 0.30 -10.16 2.60
C ALA A 55 1.29 -9.23 3.30
N GLN A 56 1.18 -7.94 3.05
CA GLN A 56 2.07 -6.93 3.60
C GLN A 56 1.24 -5.75 4.11
N ILE A 57 1.60 -5.24 5.28
CA ILE A 57 1.07 -4.02 5.86
C ILE A 57 2.14 -2.95 5.72
N TRP A 58 1.81 -1.93 4.94
CA TRP A 58 2.66 -0.80 4.64
C TRP A 58 2.29 0.38 5.52
N LYS A 59 3.27 0.96 6.21
CA LYS A 59 3.15 2.24 6.89
C LYS A 59 3.45 3.35 5.88
N VAL A 60 2.46 4.20 5.62
CA VAL A 60 2.58 5.37 4.75
C VAL A 60 2.84 6.58 5.63
N SER A 61 4.05 7.14 5.52
CA SER A 61 4.45 8.36 6.23
C SER A 61 5.15 9.30 5.25
N GLY A 62 4.34 10.11 4.54
CA GLY A 62 4.83 11.01 3.48
C GLY A 62 5.63 10.24 2.42
N ASP A 63 6.84 10.69 2.13
CA ASP A 63 7.72 10.14 1.09
C ASP A 63 8.32 8.77 1.44
N LYS A 64 8.22 8.33 2.70
CA LYS A 64 8.81 7.08 3.17
C LYS A 64 7.74 6.05 3.43
N HIS A 65 7.79 5.00 2.63
CA HIS A 65 6.97 3.81 2.80
C HIS A 65 7.80 2.72 3.47
N THR A 66 7.39 2.28 4.66
CA THR A 66 8.05 1.20 5.41
C THR A 66 7.11 0.03 5.59
N VAL A 67 7.63 -1.19 5.48
CA VAL A 67 6.84 -2.41 5.75
C VAL A 67 6.81 -2.62 7.26
N ALA A 68 5.63 -2.53 7.86
CA ALA A 68 5.48 -2.69 9.30
C ALA A 68 5.31 -4.16 9.71
N ALA A 69 4.57 -4.92 8.89
CA ALA A 69 4.43 -6.36 9.03
C ALA A 69 4.28 -7.00 7.66
N ALA A 70 4.85 -8.18 7.48
CA ALA A 70 4.68 -9.00 6.30
C ALA A 70 4.46 -10.44 6.72
N ALA A 71 3.71 -11.20 5.93
CA ALA A 71 3.59 -12.64 6.05
C ALA A 71 3.46 -13.23 4.65
N SER A 72 4.15 -14.35 4.41
CA SER A 72 4.08 -15.04 3.12
C SER A 72 4.22 -16.54 3.27
N THR A 73 3.62 -17.28 2.34
CA THR A 73 3.73 -18.74 2.25
C THR A 73 5.13 -19.21 1.83
N ILE A 74 6.09 -18.31 1.63
CA ILE A 74 7.50 -18.65 1.38
C ILE A 74 8.27 -18.81 2.69
N GLU A 75 7.78 -18.23 3.78
CA GLU A 75 8.45 -18.36 5.06
C GLU A 75 8.47 -19.82 5.50
N LYS A 76 9.66 -20.31 5.87
CA LYS A 76 9.90 -21.72 6.19
C LYS A 76 8.94 -22.24 7.26
N GLY A 77 8.65 -21.43 8.28
CA GLY A 77 7.71 -21.78 9.35
C GLY A 77 6.25 -21.95 8.92
N LEU A 78 5.85 -21.44 7.75
CA LEU A 78 4.51 -21.64 7.19
C LEU A 78 4.47 -22.73 6.11
N GLN A 79 5.61 -23.01 5.46
CA GLN A 79 5.70 -24.05 4.42
C GLN A 79 5.57 -25.46 5.00
N GLU A 80 6.12 -25.70 6.18
CA GLU A 80 6.24 -27.05 6.76
C GLU A 80 4.88 -27.68 7.15
N GLY A 81 3.81 -26.89 7.23
CA GLY A 81 2.47 -27.35 7.60
C GLY A 81 1.41 -27.26 6.50
N LEU A 82 1.79 -26.99 5.25
CA LEU A 82 0.84 -26.76 4.16
C LEU A 82 1.06 -27.76 3.01
N GLU A 83 0.03 -28.54 2.67
CA GLU A 83 0.01 -29.41 1.49
C GLU A 83 0.05 -28.62 0.18
N SER A 84 -0.35 -27.35 0.23
CA SER A 84 -0.38 -26.46 -0.93
C SER A 84 -0.26 -25.00 -0.53
N THR A 85 0.64 -24.30 -1.22
CA THR A 85 1.11 -22.95 -0.87
C THR A 85 0.18 -21.83 -1.32
N SER A 86 -0.92 -22.14 -2.01
CA SER A 86 -1.81 -21.11 -2.58
C SER A 86 -3.30 -21.31 -2.27
N ASP A 87 -3.67 -22.25 -1.41
CA ASP A 87 -5.07 -22.55 -1.13
C ASP A 87 -5.74 -21.56 -0.18
N LYS A 88 -7.08 -21.68 -0.08
CA LYS A 88 -7.88 -20.90 0.87
C LYS A 88 -7.42 -21.14 2.32
N GLY A 89 -7.06 -22.39 2.66
CA GLY A 89 -6.52 -22.74 3.97
C GLY A 89 -5.17 -22.08 4.26
N ALA A 90 -4.26 -22.08 3.28
CA ALA A 90 -2.98 -21.37 3.40
C ALA A 90 -3.19 -19.87 3.60
N CYS A 91 -4.15 -19.26 2.89
CA CYS A 91 -4.46 -17.83 3.06
C CYS A 91 -5.00 -17.50 4.47
N ALA A 92 -5.78 -18.40 5.07
CA ALA A 92 -6.26 -18.23 6.44
C ALA A 92 -5.10 -18.30 7.46
N ARG A 93 -4.15 -19.22 7.27
CA ARG A 93 -2.93 -19.29 8.10
C ARG A 93 -2.07 -18.03 7.98
N VAL A 94 -1.85 -17.56 6.75
CA VAL A 94 -1.11 -16.30 6.51
C VAL A 94 -1.80 -15.12 7.20
N ALA A 95 -3.13 -15.06 7.18
CA ALA A 95 -3.89 -14.02 7.86
C ALA A 95 -3.69 -14.05 9.39
N GLN A 96 -3.70 -15.23 10.01
CA GLN A 96 -3.43 -15.39 11.45
C GLN A 96 -2.03 -14.89 11.82
N THR A 97 -1.00 -15.36 11.12
CA THR A 97 0.39 -14.95 11.39
C THR A 97 0.61 -13.45 11.14
N LEU A 98 -0.04 -12.88 10.12
CA LEU A 98 0.03 -11.44 9.88
C LEU A 98 -0.61 -10.66 11.03
N ALA A 99 -1.69 -11.16 11.60
CA ALA A 99 -2.37 -10.50 12.70
C ALA A 99 -1.54 -10.48 13.99
N GLU A 100 -0.88 -11.59 14.32
CA GLU A 100 0.05 -11.65 15.46
C GLU A 100 1.18 -10.62 15.31
N ARG A 101 1.75 -10.52 14.09
CA ARG A 101 2.79 -9.53 13.77
C ARG A 101 2.27 -8.10 13.82
N ALA A 102 1.06 -7.86 13.35
CA ALA A 102 0.43 -6.54 13.39
C ALA A 102 0.15 -6.10 14.84
N GLN A 103 -0.31 -7.02 15.70
CA GLN A 103 -0.53 -6.75 17.12
C GLN A 103 0.79 -6.47 17.84
N ALA A 104 1.87 -7.22 17.55
CA ALA A 104 3.20 -6.94 18.09
C ALA A 104 3.73 -5.56 17.67
N ALA A 105 3.35 -5.07 16.49
CA ALA A 105 3.66 -3.74 15.99
C ALA A 105 2.68 -2.64 16.47
N GLY A 106 1.62 -2.98 17.22
CA GLY A 106 0.62 -2.04 17.72
C GLY A 106 -0.29 -1.46 16.63
N ILE A 107 -0.63 -2.24 15.60
CA ILE A 107 -1.43 -1.80 14.44
C ILE A 107 -2.86 -2.32 14.55
N ASP A 108 -3.79 -1.46 14.96
CA ASP A 108 -5.20 -1.83 15.13
C ASP A 108 -6.08 -1.56 13.89
N THR A 109 -5.71 -0.53 13.12
CA THR A 109 -6.51 -0.05 11.98
C THR A 109 -5.71 -0.13 10.70
N VAL A 110 -6.21 -0.90 9.75
CA VAL A 110 -5.58 -1.08 8.44
C VAL A 110 -6.56 -0.69 7.35
N SER A 111 -6.09 0.05 6.35
CA SER A 111 -6.92 0.38 5.19
C SER A 111 -6.76 -0.66 4.09
N TRP A 112 -7.88 -1.18 3.59
CA TRP A 112 -7.88 -2.12 2.48
C TRP A 112 -8.86 -1.68 1.41
N GLN A 113 -8.33 -1.21 0.28
CA GLN A 113 -9.13 -0.83 -0.87
C GLN A 113 -9.24 -1.99 -1.85
N ARG A 114 -10.46 -2.22 -2.35
CA ARG A 114 -10.71 -3.20 -3.40
C ARG A 114 -10.03 -2.73 -4.69
N LYS A 115 -9.07 -3.51 -5.19
CA LYS A 115 -8.46 -3.26 -6.50
C LYS A 115 -9.51 -3.54 -7.59
N PRO A 116 -9.70 -2.65 -8.58
CA PRO A 116 -10.78 -2.78 -9.56
C PRO A 116 -10.68 -4.04 -10.44
N ARG A 117 -9.47 -4.58 -10.63
CA ARG A 117 -9.24 -5.84 -11.36
C ARG A 117 -9.40 -7.11 -10.51
N GLN A 118 -9.47 -6.98 -9.19
CA GLN A 118 -9.48 -8.11 -8.27
C GLN A 118 -10.90 -8.40 -7.80
N ARG A 119 -11.47 -9.51 -8.27
CA ARG A 119 -12.78 -9.97 -7.78
C ARG A 119 -12.63 -10.43 -6.33
N PHE A 120 -13.54 -9.98 -5.47
CA PHE A 120 -13.59 -10.42 -4.08
C PHE A 120 -14.20 -11.82 -4.01
N HIS A 121 -13.37 -12.82 -4.27
CA HIS A 121 -13.76 -14.22 -4.26
C HIS A 121 -12.57 -15.10 -3.84
N GLY A 122 -12.85 -16.34 -3.45
CA GLY A 122 -11.85 -17.37 -3.21
C GLY A 122 -10.79 -16.95 -2.19
N LYS A 123 -9.54 -16.87 -2.64
CA LYS A 123 -8.36 -16.61 -1.80
C LYS A 123 -8.41 -15.26 -1.09
N VAL A 124 -8.87 -14.22 -1.79
CA VAL A 124 -8.93 -12.85 -1.26
C VAL A 124 -9.95 -12.76 -0.12
N ALA A 125 -11.11 -13.39 -0.31
CA ALA A 125 -12.16 -13.41 0.69
C ALA A 125 -11.71 -14.16 1.94
N ALA A 126 -11.09 -15.33 1.79
CA ALA A 126 -10.56 -16.11 2.92
C ALA A 126 -9.54 -15.31 3.75
N LEU A 127 -8.63 -14.59 3.09
CA LEU A 127 -7.61 -13.79 3.77
C LEU A 127 -8.23 -12.62 4.55
N VAL A 128 -9.16 -11.89 3.92
CA VAL A 128 -9.85 -10.75 4.57
C VAL A 128 -10.73 -11.22 5.72
N THR A 129 -11.45 -12.34 5.57
CA THR A 129 -12.25 -12.92 6.66
C THR A 129 -11.35 -13.36 7.82
N GLY A 130 -10.23 -14.03 7.55
CA GLY A 130 -9.29 -14.44 8.60
C GLY A 130 -8.68 -13.26 9.36
N LEU A 131 -8.39 -12.14 8.69
CA LEU A 131 -7.89 -10.93 9.37
C LEU A 131 -8.96 -10.25 10.23
N LYS A 132 -10.23 -10.33 9.82
CA LYS A 132 -11.36 -9.83 10.62
C LYS A 132 -11.57 -10.68 11.88
N GLU A 133 -11.49 -12.00 11.75
CA GLU A 133 -11.57 -12.93 12.88
C GLU A 133 -10.42 -12.70 13.88
N ALA A 134 -9.23 -12.35 13.38
CA ALA A 134 -8.08 -11.99 14.21
C ALA A 134 -8.16 -10.58 14.84
N GLY A 135 -9.26 -9.85 14.66
CA GLY A 135 -9.54 -8.60 15.37
C GLY A 135 -8.97 -7.32 14.74
N ILE A 136 -8.39 -7.39 13.53
CA ILE A 136 -7.90 -6.18 12.84
C ILE A 136 -9.09 -5.43 12.23
N LYS A 137 -9.20 -4.13 12.56
CA LYS A 137 -10.24 -3.27 11.97
C LYS A 137 -9.80 -2.81 10.58
N MET A 138 -10.59 -3.18 9.57
CA MET A 138 -10.36 -2.77 8.18
C MET A 138 -11.30 -1.65 7.74
N MET A 139 -10.75 -0.56 7.17
CA MET A 139 -11.47 0.59 6.60
C MET A 139 -11.18 0.84 5.12
#